data_AF-A0ABD6P3B0-F1
#
_entry.id   AF-A0ABD6P3B0-F1
#
_cell.length_a   1.000
_cell.length_b   1.000
_cell.length_c   1.000
_cell.angle_alpha   90.00
_cell.angle_beta   90.00
_cell.angle_gamma   90.00
#
_symmetry.space_group_name_H-M   'P 1'
#
loop_
_entity.id
_entity.type
_entity.pdbx_description
1 polymer ?
#
loop_
_entity_poly.entity_id
_entity_poly.type
_entity_poly.pdbx_seq_one_letter_code
_entity_poly.pdbx_strand_id
1 'polypeptide(L)'
;MPTELTRENSPAPPPRRRSEKSRTAIVTATRELLLERGFDGLTIEAVAARAGVGKQTIYRWWPSRPALVADVMLEDADKILASVDHTGDLASDLVRWVGKLVASLTTARGSAMLRILTVAGMEHEDTAVKLRAGFSAPLHDSVRDRLVAAGLDAPAAESAAAAIVGGVVYPILSEPQRYSRRRAERTTRMIVGALGAGR
;
A
#
# COMPACT_ATOMS: atom_id res chain seq x y z
N MET A 1 -16.07 47.97 -42.80
CA MET A 1 -15.40 46.75 -42.28
C MET A 1 -13.93 46.85 -42.69
N PRO A 2 -12.96 46.60 -41.81
CA PRO A 2 -12.89 45.47 -40.87
C PRO A 2 -13.05 45.93 -39.39
N THR A 3 -13.90 45.36 -38.55
CA THR A 3 -13.83 44.06 -37.83
C THR A 3 -12.51 43.81 -37.11
N GLU A 4 -12.28 44.57 -36.03
CA GLU A 4 -11.40 44.14 -34.95
C GLU A 4 -12.04 42.93 -34.26
N LEU A 5 -11.45 41.76 -34.49
CA LEU A 5 -11.70 40.56 -33.70
C LEU A 5 -11.15 40.78 -32.29
N THR A 6 -12.04 41.16 -31.37
CA THR A 6 -11.79 41.10 -29.93
C THR A 6 -11.38 39.67 -29.57
N ARG A 7 -10.09 39.43 -29.33
CA ARG A 7 -9.63 38.18 -28.73
C ARG A 7 -10.15 38.17 -27.30
N GLU A 8 -11.23 37.43 -27.06
CA GLU A 8 -11.69 37.07 -25.72
C GLU A 8 -10.56 36.37 -24.97
N ASN A 9 -9.93 37.10 -24.06
CA ASN A 9 -8.94 36.58 -23.16
C ASN A 9 -9.70 35.75 -22.10
N SER A 10 -9.82 34.44 -22.35
CA SER A 10 -10.48 33.53 -21.40
C SER A 10 -9.77 33.59 -20.04
N PRO A 11 -10.50 33.75 -18.92
CA PRO A 11 -9.89 33.92 -17.61
C PRO A 11 -9.11 32.67 -17.21
N ALA A 12 -7.88 32.87 -16.73
CA ALA A 12 -7.02 31.79 -16.27
C ALA A 12 -7.73 30.96 -15.17
N PRO A 13 -7.68 29.63 -15.21
CA PRO A 13 -8.39 28.79 -14.25
C PRO A 13 -7.92 29.06 -12.82
N PRO A 14 -8.83 28.94 -11.83
CA PRO A 14 -8.53 29.29 -10.44
C PRO A 14 -7.38 28.43 -9.87
N PRO A 15 -6.56 28.99 -8.96
CA PRO A 15 -5.32 28.37 -8.50
C PRO A 15 -5.48 26.96 -7.91
N ARG A 16 -6.62 26.65 -7.28
CA ARG A 16 -6.96 25.29 -6.80
C ARG A 16 -7.06 24.25 -7.93
N ARG A 17 -7.67 24.60 -9.07
CA ARG A 17 -7.83 23.69 -10.23
C ARG A 17 -6.49 23.38 -10.89
N ARG A 18 -5.59 24.36 -10.98
CA ARG A 18 -4.22 24.18 -11.48
C ARG A 18 -3.38 23.33 -10.53
N SER A 19 -3.59 23.48 -9.21
CA SER A 19 -2.93 22.68 -8.18
C SER A 19 -3.29 21.20 -8.28
N GLU A 20 -4.59 20.87 -8.38
CA GLU A 20 -5.05 19.48 -8.55
C GLU A 20 -4.56 18.85 -9.85
N LYS A 21 -4.63 19.58 -10.98
CA LYS A 21 -4.08 19.09 -12.26
C LYS A 21 -2.59 18.72 -12.14
N SER A 22 -1.83 19.53 -11.41
CA SER A 22 -0.40 19.26 -11.17
C SER A 22 -0.20 18.02 -10.29
N ARG A 23 -1.01 17.86 -9.23
CA ARG A 23 -0.99 16.67 -8.36
C ARG A 23 -1.26 15.40 -9.17
N THR A 24 -2.33 15.37 -9.97
CA THR A 24 -2.68 14.23 -10.82
C THR A 24 -1.58 13.91 -11.84
N ALA A 25 -0.97 14.93 -12.46
CA ALA A 25 0.14 14.73 -13.40
C ALA A 25 1.35 14.10 -12.71
N ILE A 26 1.69 14.51 -11.49
CA ILE A 26 2.80 13.95 -10.70
C ILE A 26 2.53 12.49 -10.33
N VAL A 27 1.33 12.16 -9.85
CA VAL A 27 0.94 10.79 -9.51
C VAL A 27 1.01 9.88 -10.73
N THR A 28 0.45 10.33 -11.86
CA THR A 28 0.46 9.59 -13.13
C THR A 28 1.89 9.33 -13.63
N ALA A 29 2.71 10.38 -13.68
CA ALA A 29 4.11 10.28 -14.07
C ALA A 29 4.90 9.32 -13.18
N THR A 30 4.65 9.35 -11.87
CA THR A 30 5.31 8.47 -10.91
C THR A 30 4.92 7.01 -11.15
N ARG A 31 3.62 6.74 -11.38
CA ARG A 31 3.11 5.40 -11.68
C ARG A 31 3.74 4.82 -12.94
N GLU A 32 3.81 5.59 -14.02
CA GLU A 32 4.45 5.18 -15.27
C GLU A 32 5.93 4.88 -15.08
N LEU A 33 6.67 5.78 -14.41
CA LEU A 33 8.09 5.59 -14.12
C LEU A 33 8.36 4.34 -13.28
N LEU A 34 7.51 4.06 -12.30
CA LEU A 34 7.61 2.86 -11.47
C LEU A 34 7.40 1.57 -12.29
N LEU A 35 6.53 1.61 -13.29
CA LEU A 35 6.34 0.48 -14.22
C LEU A 35 7.51 0.33 -15.19
N GLU A 36 8.06 1.43 -15.70
CA GLU A 36 9.16 1.43 -16.67
C GLU A 36 10.51 1.05 -16.05
N ARG A 37 10.83 1.60 -14.87
CA ARG A 37 12.19 1.62 -14.31
C ARG A 37 12.30 0.97 -12.95
N GLY A 38 11.17 0.53 -12.38
CA GLY A 38 11.11 0.11 -10.99
C GLY A 38 11.42 1.26 -10.02
N PHE A 39 11.52 0.92 -8.74
CA PHE A 39 11.74 1.91 -7.70
C PHE A 39 13.16 2.50 -7.73
N ASP A 40 14.18 1.66 -7.92
CA ASP A 40 15.58 2.10 -7.87
C ASP A 40 15.90 3.10 -9.00
N GLY A 41 15.20 3.00 -10.13
CA GLY A 41 15.30 3.91 -11.26
C GLY A 41 14.41 5.17 -11.19
N LEU A 42 13.60 5.32 -10.13
CA LEU A 42 12.72 6.49 -9.95
C LEU A 42 13.48 7.65 -9.27
N THR A 43 13.50 8.82 -9.90
CA THR A 43 14.03 10.06 -9.32
C THR A 43 12.99 11.19 -9.35
N ILE A 44 13.10 12.14 -8.42
CA ILE A 44 12.20 13.31 -8.38
C ILE A 44 12.39 14.17 -9.63
N GLU A 45 13.61 14.22 -10.17
CA GLU A 45 13.96 14.85 -11.44
C GLU A 45 13.18 14.24 -12.61
N ALA A 46 13.16 12.90 -12.70
CA ALA A 46 12.46 12.20 -13.77
C ALA A 46 10.95 12.42 -13.66
N VAL A 47 10.39 12.37 -12.44
CA VAL A 47 8.98 12.65 -12.20
C VAL A 47 8.63 14.09 -12.58
N ALA A 48 9.44 15.06 -12.16
CA ALA A 48 9.25 16.48 -12.49
C ALA A 48 9.25 16.72 -14.01
N ALA A 49 10.24 16.16 -14.71
CA ALA A 49 10.36 16.27 -16.16
C ALA A 49 9.16 15.63 -16.88
N ARG A 50 8.74 14.44 -16.45
CA ARG A 50 7.59 13.72 -17.00
C ARG A 50 6.27 14.46 -16.78
N ALA A 51 6.04 14.95 -15.57
CA ALA A 51 4.81 15.64 -15.20
C ALA A 51 4.76 17.09 -15.70
N GLY A 52 5.86 17.63 -16.24
CA GLY A 52 5.95 19.02 -16.70
C GLY A 52 5.86 20.03 -15.56
N VAL A 53 6.39 19.69 -14.39
CA VAL A 53 6.36 20.54 -13.18
C VAL A 53 7.75 20.75 -12.60
N GLY A 54 7.95 21.80 -11.81
CA GLY A 54 9.18 21.99 -11.04
C GLY A 54 9.23 21.09 -9.79
N LYS A 55 10.42 20.71 -9.33
CA LYS A 55 10.60 19.87 -8.11
C LYS A 55 9.92 20.44 -6.87
N GLN A 56 9.95 21.76 -6.69
CA GLN A 56 9.26 22.45 -5.58
C GLN A 56 7.74 22.20 -5.60
N THR A 57 7.15 22.01 -6.78
CA THR A 57 5.72 21.65 -6.89
C THR A 57 5.47 20.27 -6.32
N ILE A 58 6.39 19.31 -6.51
CA ILE A 58 6.30 17.97 -5.92
C ILE A 58 6.47 18.04 -4.40
N TYR A 59 7.52 18.70 -3.92
CA TYR A 59 7.81 18.79 -2.48
C TYR A 59 6.73 19.52 -1.68
N ARG A 60 5.94 20.38 -2.32
CA ARG A 60 4.75 21.00 -1.69
C ARG A 60 3.72 19.98 -1.24
N TRP A 61 3.62 18.83 -1.92
CA TRP A 61 2.62 17.80 -1.65
C TRP A 61 3.22 16.59 -0.92
N TRP A 62 4.44 16.20 -1.29
CA TRP A 62 5.10 15.02 -0.75
C TRP A 62 6.47 15.40 -0.21
N PRO A 63 6.71 15.23 1.11
CA PRO A 63 7.95 15.68 1.73
C PRO A 63 9.17 14.86 1.29
N SER A 64 8.97 13.64 0.78
CA SER A 64 10.03 12.75 0.35
C SER A 64 9.63 11.92 -0.88
N ARG A 65 10.62 11.35 -1.58
CA ARG A 65 10.40 10.39 -2.67
C ARG A 65 9.63 9.15 -2.17
N PRO A 66 9.98 8.53 -1.02
CA PRO A 66 9.16 7.47 -0.43
C PRO A 66 7.71 7.88 -0.18
N ALA A 67 7.44 9.09 0.33
CA ALA A 67 6.08 9.58 0.58
C ALA A 67 5.25 9.73 -0.70
N LEU A 68 5.86 10.19 -1.80
CA LEU A 68 5.20 10.24 -3.12
C LEU A 68 4.86 8.83 -3.63
N VAL A 69 5.81 7.90 -3.55
CA VAL A 69 5.58 6.51 -4.00
C VAL A 69 4.51 5.83 -3.14
N ALA A 70 4.53 6.06 -1.84
CA ALA A 70 3.50 5.60 -0.91
C ALA A 70 2.09 6.05 -1.31
N ASP A 71 1.90 7.34 -1.62
CA ASP A 71 0.61 7.90 -2.04
C ASP A 71 0.13 7.27 -3.37
N VAL A 72 1.03 7.08 -4.33
CA VAL A 72 0.72 6.42 -5.61
C VAL A 72 0.31 4.95 -5.40
N MET A 73 0.98 4.24 -4.47
CA MET A 73 0.64 2.85 -4.16
C MET A 73 -0.68 2.72 -3.41
N LEU A 74 -1.01 3.69 -2.54
CA LEU A 74 -2.27 3.71 -1.80
C LEU A 74 -3.48 3.72 -2.74
N GLU A 75 -3.40 4.37 -3.91
CA GLU A 75 -4.46 4.34 -4.92
C GLU A 75 -4.71 2.95 -5.53
N ASP A 76 -3.74 2.03 -5.43
CA ASP A 76 -3.86 0.64 -5.88
C ASP A 76 -4.07 -0.35 -4.73
N ALA A 77 -4.18 0.11 -3.49
CA ALA A 77 -4.22 -0.75 -2.31
C ALA A 77 -5.37 -1.77 -2.38
N ASP A 78 -6.56 -1.37 -2.82
CA ASP A 78 -7.73 -2.26 -2.97
C ASP A 78 -7.48 -3.44 -3.93
N LYS A 79 -6.58 -3.28 -4.91
CA LYS A 79 -6.23 -4.36 -5.86
C LYS A 79 -5.19 -5.33 -5.27
N ILE A 80 -4.46 -4.89 -4.25
CA ILE A 80 -3.38 -5.63 -3.60
C ILE A 80 -3.91 -6.37 -2.36
N LEU A 81 -4.86 -5.77 -1.67
CA LEU A 81 -5.42 -6.23 -0.40
C LEU A 81 -6.59 -7.18 -0.65
N ALA A 82 -6.29 -8.46 -0.82
CA ALA A 82 -7.33 -9.49 -0.86
C ALA A 82 -7.97 -9.67 0.53
N SER A 83 -9.29 -9.80 0.60
CA SER A 83 -9.99 -10.20 1.81
C SER A 83 -9.83 -11.70 2.08
N VAL A 84 -9.99 -12.09 3.34
CA VAL A 84 -10.05 -13.49 3.77
C VAL A 84 -11.38 -14.10 3.30
N ASP A 85 -11.33 -15.30 2.73
CA ASP A 85 -12.51 -16.04 2.30
C ASP A 85 -13.28 -16.59 3.54
N HIS A 86 -14.58 -16.84 3.40
CA HIS A 86 -15.43 -17.39 4.47
C HIS A 86 -16.02 -18.74 4.06
N THR A 87 -15.17 -19.77 3.93
CA THR A 87 -15.58 -21.09 3.42
C THR A 87 -16.07 -22.08 4.49
N GLY A 88 -16.06 -21.66 5.76
CA GLY A 88 -16.48 -22.48 6.91
C GLY A 88 -15.32 -23.18 7.63
N ASP A 89 -14.16 -23.32 6.98
CA ASP A 89 -12.92 -23.79 7.61
C ASP A 89 -11.96 -22.62 7.85
N LEU A 90 -11.87 -22.19 9.12
CA LEU A 90 -11.02 -21.07 9.55
C LEU A 90 -9.55 -21.30 9.21
N ALA A 91 -9.04 -22.52 9.41
CA ALA A 91 -7.64 -22.80 9.17
C ALA A 91 -7.34 -22.72 7.67
N SER A 92 -8.18 -23.32 6.84
CA SER A 92 -8.04 -23.26 5.39
C SER A 92 -8.19 -21.84 4.82
N ASP A 93 -9.13 -21.06 5.33
CA ASP A 93 -9.36 -19.66 4.92
C ASP A 93 -8.12 -18.80 5.18
N LEU A 94 -7.58 -18.84 6.41
CA LEU A 94 -6.41 -18.05 6.80
C LEU A 94 -5.12 -18.55 6.12
N VAL A 95 -4.96 -19.85 5.91
CA VAL A 95 -3.82 -20.42 5.18
C VAL A 95 -3.86 -19.99 3.71
N ARG A 96 -5.02 -20.03 3.06
CA ARG A 96 -5.18 -19.57 1.68
C ARG A 96 -4.87 -18.08 1.57
N TRP A 97 -5.40 -17.28 2.48
CA TRP A 97 -5.16 -15.85 2.52
C TRP A 97 -3.68 -15.52 2.72
N VAL A 98 -3.01 -16.15 3.70
CA VAL A 98 -1.58 -15.92 3.94
C VAL A 98 -0.74 -16.34 2.73
N GLY A 99 -1.14 -17.42 2.05
CA GLY A 99 -0.49 -17.87 0.82
C GLY A 99 -0.57 -16.83 -0.31
N LYS A 100 -1.75 -16.21 -0.49
CA LYS A 100 -1.94 -15.09 -1.44
C LYS A 100 -1.07 -13.89 -1.06
N LEU A 101 -1.08 -13.51 0.22
CA LEU A 101 -0.29 -12.36 0.72
C LEU A 101 1.22 -12.57 0.50
N VAL A 102 1.74 -13.75 0.82
CA VAL A 102 3.14 -14.10 0.58
C VAL A 102 3.46 -14.01 -0.90
N ALA A 103 2.64 -14.63 -1.77
CA ALA A 103 2.87 -14.62 -3.20
C ALA A 103 2.96 -13.19 -3.76
N SER A 104 2.15 -12.26 -3.25
CA SER A 104 2.21 -10.84 -3.62
C SER A 104 3.48 -10.16 -3.11
N LEU A 105 3.82 -10.35 -1.83
CA LEU A 105 4.90 -9.62 -1.15
C LEU A 105 6.31 -10.16 -1.45
N THR A 106 6.45 -11.41 -1.91
CA THR A 106 7.76 -11.98 -2.27
C THR A 106 8.16 -11.75 -3.72
N THR A 107 7.32 -11.10 -4.53
CA THR A 107 7.74 -10.60 -5.85
C THR A 107 8.77 -9.49 -5.70
N ALA A 108 9.61 -9.26 -6.72
CA ALA A 108 10.56 -8.14 -6.71
C ALA A 108 9.85 -6.80 -6.46
N ARG A 109 8.70 -6.59 -7.11
CA ARG A 109 7.85 -5.40 -6.94
C ARG A 109 7.24 -5.33 -5.54
N GLY A 110 6.65 -6.41 -5.05
CA GLY A 110 5.99 -6.46 -3.74
C GLY A 110 6.96 -6.23 -2.57
N SER A 111 8.15 -6.84 -2.63
CA SER A 111 9.18 -6.67 -1.60
C SER A 111 9.78 -5.26 -1.63
N ALA A 112 10.00 -4.68 -2.81
CA ALA A 112 10.40 -3.27 -2.93
C ALA A 112 9.31 -2.35 -2.35
N MET A 113 8.05 -2.56 -2.73
CA MET A 113 6.91 -1.80 -2.22
C MET A 113 6.85 -1.85 -0.69
N LEU A 114 6.91 -3.05 -0.09
CA LEU A 114 6.85 -3.20 1.35
C LEU A 114 7.95 -2.40 2.07
N ARG A 115 9.20 -2.48 1.59
CA ARG A 115 10.33 -1.71 2.14
C ARG A 115 10.10 -0.20 2.05
N ILE A 116 9.55 0.28 0.93
CA ILE A 116 9.27 1.71 0.72
C ILE A 116 8.21 2.20 1.68
N LEU A 117 7.11 1.45 1.83
CA LEU A 117 6.04 1.79 2.77
C LEU A 117 6.58 1.86 4.20
N THR A 118 7.47 0.94 4.57
CA THR A 118 8.15 0.98 5.87
C THR A 118 9.00 2.23 6.03
N VAL A 119 9.88 2.55 5.07
CA VAL A 119 10.72 3.75 5.13
C VAL A 119 9.88 5.03 5.17
N ALA A 120 8.89 5.16 4.29
CA ALA A 120 8.00 6.32 4.23
C ALA A 120 7.24 6.54 5.55
N GLY A 121 6.81 5.46 6.20
CA GLY A 121 6.17 5.52 7.52
C GLY A 121 7.12 5.88 8.66
N MET A 122 8.42 5.59 8.54
CA MET A 122 9.43 5.99 9.54
C MET A 122 9.85 7.46 9.41
N GLU A 123 9.75 8.05 8.21
CA GLU A 123 10.16 9.44 7.96
C GLU A 123 9.14 10.47 8.47
N HIS A 124 7.84 10.21 8.34
CA HIS A 124 6.79 11.18 8.63
C HIS A 124 5.54 10.54 9.24
N GLU A 125 5.11 11.04 10.40
CA GLU A 125 3.95 10.52 11.12
C GLU A 125 2.65 10.56 10.29
N ASP A 126 2.38 11.66 9.59
CA ASP A 126 1.21 11.78 8.70
C ASP A 126 1.21 10.73 7.58
N THR A 127 2.40 10.40 7.08
CA THR A 127 2.55 9.34 6.07
C THR A 127 2.31 7.98 6.72
N ALA A 128 2.85 7.74 7.92
CA ALA A 128 2.60 6.52 8.68
C ALA A 128 1.10 6.29 8.93
N VAL A 129 0.35 7.33 9.29
CA VAL A 129 -1.11 7.26 9.51
C VAL A 129 -1.83 6.86 8.23
N LYS A 130 -1.51 7.50 7.09
CA LYS A 130 -2.11 7.17 5.80
C LYS A 130 -1.81 5.73 5.36
N LEU A 131 -0.55 5.31 5.51
CA LEU A 131 -0.12 3.96 5.16
C LEU A 131 -0.76 2.90 6.08
N ARG A 132 -0.90 3.21 7.37
CA ARG A 132 -1.64 2.35 8.30
C ARG A 132 -3.08 2.20 7.83
N ALA A 133 -3.77 3.30 7.56
CA ALA A 133 -5.18 3.28 7.15
C ALA A 133 -5.41 2.56 5.83
N GLY A 134 -4.54 2.75 4.83
CA GLY A 134 -4.75 2.18 3.49
C GLY A 134 -4.11 0.83 3.24
N PHE A 135 -3.12 0.39 4.04
CA PHE A 135 -2.48 -0.92 3.86
C PHE A 135 -2.56 -1.81 5.09
N SER A 136 -2.08 -1.33 6.25
CA SER A 136 -1.93 -2.18 7.42
C SER A 136 -3.28 -2.56 8.05
N ALA A 137 -4.17 -1.58 8.24
CA ALA A 137 -5.46 -1.79 8.89
C ALA A 137 -6.34 -2.75 8.09
N PRO A 138 -6.53 -2.61 6.75
CA PRO A 138 -7.35 -3.57 5.99
C PRO A 138 -6.84 -5.02 6.07
N LEU A 139 -5.52 -5.25 6.10
CA LEU A 139 -4.95 -6.59 6.29
C LEU A 139 -5.30 -7.17 7.66
N HIS A 140 -5.14 -6.36 8.71
CA HIS A 140 -5.45 -6.78 10.07
C HIS A 140 -6.95 -6.99 10.28
N ASP A 141 -7.77 -6.05 9.80
CA ASP A 141 -9.22 -6.05 9.90
C ASP A 141 -9.79 -7.30 9.20
N SER A 142 -9.31 -7.65 8.00
CA SER A 142 -9.80 -8.82 7.30
C SER A 142 -9.54 -10.13 8.06
N VAL A 143 -8.37 -10.26 8.70
CA VAL A 143 -8.06 -11.44 9.54
C VAL A 143 -8.85 -11.42 10.85
N ARG A 144 -8.95 -10.26 11.51
CA ARG A 144 -9.72 -10.08 12.75
C ARG A 144 -11.19 -10.43 12.52
N ASP A 145 -11.80 -9.90 11.48
CA ASP A 145 -13.22 -10.09 11.18
C ASP A 145 -13.52 -11.57 10.89
N ARG A 146 -12.59 -12.26 10.19
CA ARG A 146 -12.70 -13.71 10.00
C ARG A 146 -12.62 -14.49 11.30
N LEU A 147 -11.77 -14.09 12.24
CA LEU A 147 -11.61 -14.73 13.55
C LEU A 147 -12.83 -14.47 14.46
N VAL A 148 -13.36 -13.25 14.46
CA VAL A 148 -14.61 -12.90 15.17
C VAL A 148 -15.78 -13.70 14.61
N ALA A 149 -15.88 -13.85 13.29
CA ALA A 149 -16.90 -14.69 12.65
C ALA A 149 -16.77 -16.19 13.04
N ALA A 150 -15.59 -16.64 13.50
CA ALA A 150 -15.38 -17.98 14.07
C ALA A 150 -15.63 -18.04 15.61
N GLY A 151 -16.19 -16.97 16.18
CA GLY A 151 -16.57 -16.86 17.58
C GLY A 151 -15.45 -16.46 18.53
N LEU A 152 -14.32 -15.94 18.04
CA LEU A 152 -13.30 -15.37 18.94
C LEU A 152 -13.77 -14.01 19.46
N ASP A 153 -13.43 -13.71 20.71
CA ASP A 153 -13.60 -12.36 21.24
C ASP A 153 -12.70 -11.35 20.49
N ALA A 154 -13.12 -10.08 20.46
CA ALA A 154 -12.44 -9.07 19.69
C ALA A 154 -10.96 -8.85 20.11
N PRO A 155 -10.61 -8.75 21.41
CA PRO A 155 -9.21 -8.64 21.84
C PRO A 155 -8.32 -9.81 21.41
N ALA A 156 -8.80 -11.05 21.53
CA ALA A 156 -8.07 -12.22 21.07
C ALA A 156 -7.92 -12.24 19.55
N ALA A 157 -8.98 -11.89 18.81
CA ALA A 157 -8.96 -11.80 17.36
C ALA A 157 -7.97 -10.73 16.86
N GLU A 158 -7.90 -9.57 17.52
CA GLU A 158 -6.95 -8.50 17.21
C GLU A 158 -5.51 -8.95 17.42
N SER A 159 -5.22 -9.58 18.57
CA SER A 159 -3.89 -10.10 18.88
C SER A 159 -3.45 -11.20 17.90
N ALA A 160 -4.36 -12.12 17.56
CA ALA A 160 -4.10 -13.17 16.59
C ALA A 160 -3.91 -12.61 15.16
N ALA A 161 -4.69 -11.60 14.76
CA ALA A 161 -4.49 -10.92 13.49
C ALA A 161 -3.11 -10.27 13.40
N ALA A 162 -2.70 -9.54 14.46
CA ALA A 162 -1.37 -8.96 14.52
C ALA A 162 -0.25 -9.99 14.43
N ALA A 163 -0.39 -11.14 15.11
CA ALA A 163 0.58 -12.23 15.05
C ALA A 163 0.65 -12.87 13.65
N ILE A 164 -0.49 -13.09 12.99
CA ILE A 164 -0.54 -13.70 11.64
C ILE A 164 0.05 -12.74 10.60
N VAL A 165 -0.38 -11.48 10.58
CA VAL A 165 0.11 -10.48 9.62
C VAL A 165 1.58 -10.17 9.88
N GLY A 166 1.97 -9.93 11.14
CA GLY A 166 3.34 -9.69 11.54
C GLY A 166 4.27 -10.86 11.22
N GLY A 167 3.79 -12.10 11.41
CA GLY A 167 4.50 -13.32 11.05
C GLY A 167 4.80 -13.47 9.56
N VAL A 168 4.16 -12.69 8.69
CA VAL A 168 4.45 -12.58 7.25
C VAL A 168 5.31 -11.37 6.94
N VAL A 169 4.88 -10.19 7.39
CA VAL A 169 5.50 -8.92 7.02
C VAL A 169 6.91 -8.82 7.56
N TYR A 170 7.14 -9.16 8.82
CA TYR A 170 8.45 -9.03 9.46
C TYR A 170 9.52 -9.91 8.78
N PRO A 171 9.31 -11.23 8.57
CA PRO A 171 10.31 -12.05 7.89
C PRO A 171 10.61 -11.64 6.44
N ILE A 172 9.63 -11.09 5.71
CA ILE A 172 9.88 -10.57 4.35
C ILE A 172 10.76 -9.32 4.38
N LEU A 173 10.58 -8.46 5.39
CA LEU A 173 11.42 -7.27 5.57
C LEU A 173 12.84 -7.63 6.04
N SER A 174 12.97 -8.58 6.98
CA SER A 174 14.24 -8.90 7.62
C SER A 174 15.05 -9.99 6.89
N GLU A 175 14.40 -11.00 6.33
CA GLU A 175 15.04 -12.18 5.72
C GLU A 175 14.31 -12.64 4.43
N PRO A 176 14.18 -11.78 3.40
CA PRO A 176 13.35 -12.08 2.22
C PRO A 176 13.74 -13.37 1.48
N GLN A 177 15.03 -13.73 1.50
CA GLN A 177 15.57 -14.92 0.81
C GLN A 177 15.24 -16.24 1.52
N ARG A 178 14.88 -16.18 2.81
CA ARG A 178 14.62 -17.36 3.66
C ARG A 178 13.13 -17.54 3.97
N TYR A 179 12.30 -16.57 3.62
CA TYR A 179 10.88 -16.65 3.86
C TYR A 179 10.17 -17.38 2.71
N SER A 180 9.30 -18.32 3.08
CA SER A 180 8.59 -19.15 2.10
C SER A 180 7.11 -19.24 2.46
N ARG A 181 6.29 -19.46 1.44
CA ARG A 181 4.86 -19.76 1.60
C ARG A 181 4.63 -20.88 2.62
N ARG A 182 5.40 -21.96 2.54
CA ARG A 182 5.29 -23.09 3.48
C ARG A 182 5.52 -22.69 4.94
N ARG A 183 6.46 -21.78 5.21
CA ARG A 183 6.72 -21.24 6.56
C ARG A 183 5.53 -20.41 7.04
N ALA A 184 5.01 -19.52 6.20
CA ALA A 184 3.83 -18.70 6.50
C ALA A 184 2.63 -19.58 6.88
N GLU A 185 2.29 -20.54 6.03
CA GLU A 185 1.15 -21.44 6.24
C GLU A 185 1.32 -22.28 7.51
N ARG A 186 2.55 -22.73 7.82
CA ARG A 186 2.83 -23.45 9.07
C ARG A 186 2.60 -22.56 10.29
N THR A 187 3.11 -21.33 10.29
CA THR A 187 2.90 -20.36 11.38
C THR A 187 1.41 -20.09 11.58
N THR A 188 0.67 -19.83 10.52
CA THR A 188 -0.78 -19.61 10.59
C THR A 188 -1.51 -20.83 11.17
N ARG A 189 -1.19 -22.05 10.73
CA ARG A 189 -1.79 -23.28 11.29
C ARG A 189 -1.49 -23.45 12.78
N MET A 190 -0.27 -23.12 13.23
CA MET A 190 0.08 -23.19 14.66
C MET A 190 -0.73 -22.19 15.48
N ILE A 191 -0.89 -20.94 15.00
CA ILE A 191 -1.69 -19.92 15.67
C ILE A 191 -3.16 -20.36 15.74
N VAL A 192 -3.76 -20.78 14.62
CA VAL A 192 -5.16 -21.23 14.59
C VAL A 192 -5.38 -22.46 15.46
N GLY A 193 -4.45 -23.43 15.44
CA GLY A 193 -4.53 -24.62 16.30
C GLY A 193 -4.49 -24.29 17.79
N ALA A 194 -3.64 -23.34 18.20
CA ALA A 194 -3.57 -22.87 19.58
C ALA A 194 -4.86 -22.17 20.04
N LEU A 195 -5.52 -21.42 19.14
CA LEU A 195 -6.80 -20.75 19.42
C LEU A 195 -7.96 -21.75 19.59
N GLY A 196 -7.89 -22.90 18.91
CA GLY A 196 -8.87 -23.98 19.05
C GLY A 196 -8.66 -24.87 20.28
N ALA A 197 -7.41 -25.02 20.74
CA ALA A 197 -7.07 -25.86 21.90
C ALA A 197 -7.44 -25.24 23.26
N GLY A 198 -7.81 -23.95 23.29
CA GLY A 198 -8.24 -23.23 24.50
C GLY A 198 -9.76 -23.16 24.71
N ARG A 199 -10.55 -23.84 23.88
CA ARG A 199 -12.01 -23.98 24.01
C ARG A 199 -12.35 -25.43 24.37
#